data_AF-A0A821FE06-F1
#
_entry.id   AF-A0A821FE06-F1
#
_cell.length_a   1.000
_cell.length_b   1.000
_cell.length_c   1.000
_cell.angle_alpha   90.00
_cell.angle_beta   90.00
_cell.angle_gamma   90.00
#
_symmetry.space_group_name_H-M   'P 1'
#
loop_
_entity.id
_entity.type
_entity.pdbx_description
1 polymer ?
#
loop_
_entity_poly.entity_id
_entity_poly.type
_entity_poly.pdbx_seq_one_letter_code
_entity_poly.pdbx_strand_id
1 'polypeptide(L)'
;DLRVRVARLVACKVTLAARVDSFHESPNGEQGKFLLSEIERRLEKLQEPPPVKAIKPLLPPIDPGRKKRGGRRHRKMKERLGMTQLRAEANQMKFGQIEEDAYQDAIGFSTGMIGKSGSGKVRAAQVDSKTKAKISQKLQKTLQRQNNTYGGTTTVHNRKQISGTASSVAFTPLQGLEIVNPNAAEKDKTGIESQKYFSNTFGFTKISPSVIPKTT
;
A
#
# COMPACT_ATOMS: atom_id res chain seq x y z
N ASP A 1 -16.29 17.51 -0.64
CA ASP A 1 -16.05 16.26 -1.39
C ASP A 1 -16.90 16.13 -2.66
N LEU A 2 -18.22 16.35 -2.58
CA LEU A 2 -19.11 16.29 -3.77
C LEU A 2 -18.62 17.15 -4.94
N ARG A 3 -18.30 18.43 -4.71
CA ARG A 3 -17.81 19.35 -5.75
C ARG A 3 -16.67 18.78 -6.62
N VAL A 4 -15.73 18.04 -6.03
CA VAL A 4 -14.59 17.44 -6.77
C VAL A 4 -15.06 16.28 -7.65
N ARG A 5 -15.98 15.44 -7.15
CA ARG A 5 -16.56 14.34 -7.92
C ARG A 5 -17.41 14.86 -9.08
N VAL A 6 -18.20 15.90 -8.82
CA VAL A 6 -19.03 16.57 -9.82
C VAL A 6 -18.18 17.27 -10.87
N ALA A 7 -17.15 18.02 -10.46
CA ALA A 7 -16.25 18.70 -11.39
C ALA A 7 -15.60 17.71 -12.38
N ARG A 8 -15.19 16.52 -11.91
CA ARG A 8 -14.67 15.47 -12.80
C ARG A 8 -15.72 14.95 -13.77
N LEU A 9 -16.94 14.72 -13.29
CA LEU A 9 -18.05 14.25 -14.11
C LEU A 9 -18.41 15.28 -15.19
N VAL A 10 -18.58 16.55 -14.81
CA VAL A 10 -18.85 17.67 -15.72
C VAL A 10 -17.71 17.82 -16.73
N ALA A 11 -16.45 17.82 -16.29
CA ALA A 11 -15.30 17.91 -17.20
C ALA A 11 -15.29 16.79 -18.24
N CYS A 12 -15.60 15.55 -17.85
CA CYS A 12 -15.73 14.43 -18.79
C CYS A 12 -16.88 14.63 -19.79
N LYS A 13 -17.99 15.24 -19.39
CA LYS A 13 -19.16 15.45 -20.27
C LYS A 13 -19.01 16.66 -21.17
N VAL A 14 -18.40 17.74 -20.68
CA VAL A 14 -18.03 18.93 -21.45
C VAL A 14 -17.03 18.58 -22.56
N THR A 15 -16.04 17.71 -22.28
CA THR A 15 -15.10 17.28 -23.33
C THR A 15 -15.76 16.44 -24.43
N LEU A 16 -16.83 15.70 -24.13
CA LEU A 16 -17.63 15.00 -25.15
C LEU A 16 -18.48 15.98 -25.97
N ALA A 17 -19.15 16.92 -25.30
CA ALA A 17 -19.94 17.97 -25.98
C ALA A 17 -19.06 18.78 -26.95
N ALA A 18 -17.88 19.23 -26.49
CA ALA A 18 -16.94 19.98 -27.33
C ALA A 18 -16.48 19.21 -28.58
N ARG A 19 -16.40 17.87 -28.52
CA ARG A 19 -16.08 17.03 -29.68
C ARG A 19 -17.24 17.00 -30.68
N VAL A 20 -18.48 16.84 -30.20
CA VAL A 20 -19.68 16.87 -31.06
C VAL A 20 -19.82 18.24 -31.75
N ASP A 21 -19.58 19.31 -31.01
CA ASP A 21 -19.65 20.68 -31.53
C ASP A 21 -18.56 20.93 -32.59
N SER A 22 -17.36 20.34 -32.44
CA SER A 22 -16.29 20.49 -33.43
C SER A 22 -16.65 19.95 -34.81
N PHE A 23 -17.49 18.90 -34.86
CA PHE A 23 -18.01 18.33 -36.12
C PHE A 23 -19.36 18.92 -36.53
N HIS A 24 -19.94 19.84 -35.74
CA HIS A 24 -21.24 20.48 -35.97
C HIS A 24 -22.38 19.47 -36.20
N GLU A 25 -22.29 18.27 -35.63
CA GLU A 25 -23.25 17.18 -35.86
C GLU A 25 -24.61 17.42 -35.19
N SER A 26 -24.66 18.23 -34.13
CA SER A 26 -25.89 18.51 -33.37
C SER A 26 -26.12 20.02 -33.18
N PRO A 27 -26.48 20.76 -34.26
CA PRO A 27 -26.74 22.21 -34.17
C PRO A 27 -27.97 22.54 -33.30
N ASN A 28 -28.90 21.58 -33.13
CA ASN A 28 -30.10 21.73 -32.30
C ASN A 28 -29.80 21.60 -30.79
N GLY A 29 -28.57 21.23 -30.40
CA GLY A 29 -28.16 21.07 -29.01
C GLY A 29 -28.78 19.87 -28.28
N GLU A 30 -29.38 18.93 -29.01
CA GLU A 30 -30.03 17.73 -28.45
C GLU A 30 -29.03 16.87 -27.66
N GLN A 31 -27.83 16.67 -28.22
CA GLN A 31 -26.77 15.91 -27.55
C GLN A 31 -26.31 16.60 -26.26
N GLY A 32 -26.27 17.94 -26.23
CA GLY A 32 -25.95 18.70 -25.02
C GLY A 32 -27.00 18.50 -23.91
N LYS A 33 -28.29 18.54 -24.27
CA LYS A 33 -29.40 18.28 -23.33
C LYS A 33 -29.36 16.87 -22.78
N PHE A 34 -29.04 15.88 -23.62
CA PHE A 34 -28.87 14.49 -23.18
C PHE A 34 -27.73 14.36 -22.16
N LEU A 35 -26.55 14.94 -22.45
CA LEU A 35 -25.41 14.88 -21.53
C LEU A 35 -25.68 15.60 -20.20
N LEU A 36 -26.43 16.71 -20.23
CA LEU A 36 -26.90 17.40 -19.02
C LEU A 36 -27.79 16.49 -18.17
N SER A 37 -28.79 15.84 -18.77
CA SER A 37 -29.69 14.93 -18.06
C SER A 37 -28.94 13.77 -17.38
N GLU A 38 -27.85 13.28 -18.01
CA GLU A 38 -27.00 12.26 -17.40
C GLU A 38 -26.20 12.78 -16.20
N ILE A 39 -25.76 14.05 -16.25
CA ILE A 39 -25.10 14.70 -15.12
C ILE A 39 -26.08 14.80 -13.96
N GLU A 40 -27.29 15.31 -14.22
CA GLU A 40 -28.34 15.50 -13.21
C GLU A 40 -28.73 14.17 -12.55
N ARG A 41 -29.00 13.13 -13.32
CA ARG A 41 -29.30 11.79 -12.79
C ARG A 41 -28.18 11.22 -11.90
N ARG A 42 -26.93 11.47 -12.26
CA ARG A 42 -25.78 11.01 -11.44
C ARG A 42 -25.59 11.86 -10.20
N LEU A 43 -25.94 13.15 -10.25
CA LEU A 43 -25.92 14.04 -9.09
C LEU A 43 -26.96 13.64 -8.07
N GLU A 44 -28.18 13.35 -8.51
CA GLU A 44 -29.27 12.86 -7.67
C GLU A 44 -28.83 11.60 -6.91
N LYS A 45 -28.32 10.60 -7.65
CA LYS A 45 -27.79 9.36 -7.07
C LYS A 45 -26.61 9.55 -6.11
N LEU A 46 -25.81 10.61 -6.29
CA LEU A 46 -24.70 10.94 -5.38
C LEU A 46 -25.16 11.63 -4.11
N GLN A 47 -26.32 12.30 -4.14
CA GLN A 47 -26.92 12.97 -2.99
C GLN A 47 -27.78 12.01 -2.16
N GLU A 48 -28.31 10.96 -2.79
CA GLU A 48 -29.01 9.88 -2.09
C GLU A 48 -28.14 9.33 -0.94
N PRO A 49 -28.64 9.36 0.31
CA PRO A 49 -27.93 8.76 1.42
C PRO A 49 -27.83 7.24 1.20
N PRO A 50 -26.72 6.61 1.63
CA PRO A 50 -26.61 5.17 1.52
C PRO A 50 -27.75 4.50 2.31
N PRO A 51 -28.32 3.39 1.81
CA PRO A 51 -29.37 2.68 2.53
C PRO A 51 -28.84 2.22 3.89
N VAL A 52 -29.68 2.34 4.93
CA VAL A 52 -29.33 1.95 6.29
C VAL A 52 -28.93 0.48 6.30
N LYS A 53 -27.74 0.18 6.82
CA LYS A 53 -27.27 -1.20 6.94
C LYS A 53 -28.07 -1.91 8.02
N ALA A 54 -28.73 -3.01 7.66
CA ALA A 54 -29.33 -3.89 8.65
C ALA A 54 -28.27 -4.39 9.64
N ILE A 55 -28.62 -4.46 10.92
CA ILE A 55 -27.77 -5.02 11.96
C ILE A 55 -27.58 -6.49 11.65
N LYS A 56 -26.37 -6.87 11.24
CA LYS A 56 -26.04 -8.28 11.04
C LYS A 56 -25.96 -8.93 12.42
N PRO A 57 -26.82 -9.92 12.74
CA PRO A 57 -26.75 -10.60 14.01
C PRO A 57 -25.38 -11.28 14.13
N LEU A 58 -24.93 -11.42 15.38
CA LEU A 58 -23.76 -12.23 15.65
C LEU A 58 -24.02 -13.67 15.18
N LEU A 59 -22.96 -14.35 14.79
CA LEU A 59 -23.05 -15.78 14.54
C LEU A 59 -23.47 -16.49 15.83
N PRO A 60 -24.28 -17.56 15.73
CA PRO A 60 -24.70 -18.30 16.91
C PRO A 60 -23.47 -18.83 17.66
N PRO A 61 -23.48 -18.85 19.01
CA PRO A 61 -22.41 -19.40 19.84
C PRO A 61 -22.27 -20.93 19.72
N ILE A 62 -21.94 -21.42 18.53
CA ILE A 62 -21.67 -22.83 18.24
C ILE A 62 -20.15 -22.99 18.22
N ASP A 63 -19.61 -24.00 18.91
CA ASP A 63 -18.20 -24.36 18.83
C ASP A 63 -17.98 -25.36 17.68
N PRO A 64 -17.51 -24.93 16.50
CA PRO A 64 -17.23 -25.84 15.41
C PRO A 64 -15.98 -26.67 15.71
N GLY A 65 -15.96 -27.92 15.25
CA GLY A 65 -14.80 -28.80 15.37
C GLY A 65 -13.48 -28.14 14.95
N ARG A 66 -12.44 -28.27 15.79
CA ARG A 66 -11.15 -27.59 15.61
C ARG A 66 -10.42 -28.04 14.33
N LYS A 67 -10.09 -27.08 13.46
CA LYS A 67 -9.27 -27.32 12.25
C LYS A 67 -7.80 -27.56 12.61
N LYS A 68 -7.29 -28.78 12.36
CA LYS A 68 -5.90 -29.20 12.65
C LYS A 68 -4.90 -28.90 11.52
N ARG A 69 -4.92 -27.71 10.93
CA ARG A 69 -3.98 -27.36 9.84
C ARG A 69 -2.58 -27.02 10.38
N GLY A 70 -1.54 -27.65 9.82
CA GLY A 70 -0.14 -27.56 10.27
C GLY A 70 0.82 -26.79 9.35
N GLY A 71 0.35 -26.12 8.31
CA GLY A 71 1.24 -25.48 7.32
C GLY A 71 2.09 -24.32 7.88
N ARG A 72 3.23 -24.04 7.23
CA ARG A 72 4.19 -22.99 7.63
C ARG A 72 3.55 -21.63 7.90
N ARG A 73 2.62 -21.17 7.04
CA ARG A 73 1.90 -19.90 7.21
C ARG A 73 1.03 -19.90 8.48
N HIS A 74 0.33 -21.00 8.72
CA HIS A 74 -0.56 -21.14 9.88
C HIS A 74 0.26 -21.23 11.18
N ARG A 75 1.38 -21.94 11.17
CA ARG A 75 2.35 -21.96 12.28
C ARG A 75 2.89 -20.56 12.57
N LYS A 76 3.35 -19.80 11.55
CA LYS A 76 3.79 -18.41 11.73
C LYS A 76 2.70 -17.49 12.30
N MET A 77 1.44 -17.67 11.88
CA MET A 77 0.32 -16.88 12.41
C MET A 77 0.02 -17.23 13.87
N LYS A 78 0.06 -18.51 14.23
CA LYS A 78 -0.08 -18.99 15.61
C LYS A 78 1.07 -18.51 16.50
N GLU A 79 2.30 -18.56 16.03
CA GLU A 79 3.48 -18.04 16.76
C GLU A 79 3.35 -16.53 17.02
N ARG A 80 2.77 -15.76 16.08
CA ARG A 80 2.57 -14.31 16.24
C ARG A 80 1.50 -13.96 17.28
N LEU A 81 0.43 -14.75 17.37
CA LEU A 81 -0.71 -14.51 18.28
C LEU A 81 -0.58 -15.27 19.60
N GLY A 82 0.27 -16.29 19.64
CA GLY A 82 0.48 -17.12 20.81
C GLY A 82 1.35 -16.43 21.86
N MET A 83 1.28 -16.95 23.07
CA MET A 83 2.14 -16.54 24.18
C MET A 83 3.60 -16.85 23.83
N THR A 84 4.48 -15.88 24.01
CA THR A 84 5.92 -16.09 23.88
C THR A 84 6.48 -16.84 25.07
N GLN A 85 7.67 -17.42 24.91
CA GLN A 85 8.41 -18.03 26.03
C GLN A 85 8.67 -17.01 27.14
N LEU A 86 9.11 -15.79 26.78
CA LEU A 86 9.28 -14.70 27.75
C LEU A 86 7.99 -14.40 28.50
N ARG A 87 6.85 -14.30 27.81
CA ARG A 87 5.57 -14.04 28.50
C ARG A 87 5.10 -15.25 29.33
N ALA A 88 5.43 -16.47 28.91
CA ALA A 88 5.16 -17.67 29.69
C ALA A 88 5.98 -17.70 30.99
N GLU A 89 7.27 -17.31 30.94
CA GLU A 89 8.13 -17.15 32.13
C GLU A 89 7.65 -16.00 33.04
N ALA A 90 7.17 -14.89 32.46
CA ALA A 90 6.53 -13.83 33.25
C ALA A 90 5.29 -14.32 34.00
N ASN A 91 4.52 -15.23 33.39
CA ASN A 91 3.31 -15.79 34.00
C ASN A 91 3.62 -16.94 34.98
N GLN A 92 4.87 -17.35 35.13
CA GLN A 92 5.28 -18.32 36.14
C GLN A 92 5.63 -17.56 37.43
N MET A 93 5.00 -17.98 38.53
CA MET A 93 5.27 -17.45 39.87
C MET A 93 5.94 -18.52 40.71
N LYS A 94 7.00 -18.16 41.42
CA LYS A 94 7.64 -19.04 42.40
C LYS A 94 6.97 -18.89 43.75
N PHE A 95 6.38 -19.98 44.23
CA PHE A 95 5.82 -20.03 45.56
C PHE A 95 6.89 -19.79 46.63
N GLY A 96 6.57 -18.97 47.65
CA GLY A 96 7.46 -18.68 48.77
C GLY A 96 8.57 -17.65 48.50
N GLN A 97 8.61 -17.01 47.31
CA GLN A 97 9.53 -15.92 47.01
C GLN A 97 8.76 -14.65 46.66
N ILE A 98 9.14 -13.53 47.27
CA ILE A 98 8.56 -12.22 46.94
C ILE A 98 8.86 -11.90 45.47
N GLU A 99 7.89 -11.32 44.78
CA GLU A 99 8.04 -10.91 43.38
C GLU A 99 8.72 -9.56 43.24
N GLU A 100 9.51 -9.42 42.18
CA GLU A 100 10.12 -8.14 41.85
C GLU A 100 9.16 -7.42 40.90
N ASP A 101 8.48 -6.41 41.43
CA ASP A 101 7.59 -5.57 40.65
C ASP A 101 8.43 -4.62 39.79
N ALA A 102 8.12 -4.51 38.50
CA ALA A 102 8.83 -3.57 37.63
C ALA A 102 8.46 -2.11 37.93
N TYR A 103 7.29 -1.89 38.53
CA TYR A 103 6.77 -0.58 38.92
C TYR A 103 5.99 -0.74 40.24
N GLN A 104 6.55 -0.24 41.34
CA GLN A 104 5.91 -0.30 42.67
C GLN A 104 4.56 0.42 42.71
N ASP A 105 4.35 1.44 41.87
CA ASP A 105 3.11 2.23 41.83
C ASP A 105 1.99 1.59 40.98
N ALA A 106 2.31 0.61 40.14
CA ALA A 106 1.35 -0.03 39.23
C ALA A 106 0.98 -1.43 39.73
N ILE A 107 -0.08 -1.50 40.54
CA ILE A 107 -0.64 -2.76 41.05
C ILE A 107 -0.90 -3.71 39.87
N GLY A 108 -0.25 -4.88 39.89
CA GLY A 108 -0.51 -5.99 38.96
C GLY A 108 0.49 -6.17 37.82
N PHE A 109 1.57 -5.39 37.75
CA PHE A 109 2.66 -5.66 36.79
C PHE A 109 3.88 -6.29 37.48
N SER A 110 3.80 -7.60 37.70
CA SER A 110 4.92 -8.41 38.17
C SER A 110 5.75 -8.94 36.99
N THR A 111 7.07 -9.04 37.19
CA THR A 111 8.00 -9.69 36.26
C THR A 111 8.02 -11.23 36.43
N GLY A 112 7.35 -11.76 37.46
CA GLY A 112 7.25 -13.19 37.74
C GLY A 112 8.62 -13.83 37.94
N MET A 113 8.94 -14.83 37.12
CA MET A 113 10.26 -15.49 37.12
C MET A 113 11.31 -14.80 36.23
N ILE A 114 10.94 -13.78 35.45
CA ILE A 114 11.91 -13.03 34.64
C ILE A 114 12.87 -12.28 35.57
N GLY A 115 14.18 -12.40 35.33
CA GLY A 115 15.20 -11.66 36.09
C GLY A 115 15.62 -12.28 37.43
N LYS A 116 14.85 -13.21 38.00
CA LYS A 116 15.12 -13.82 39.33
C LYS A 116 16.27 -14.84 39.39
N SER A 117 16.91 -15.17 38.27
CA SER A 117 18.12 -15.98 38.26
C SER A 117 19.31 -15.12 38.70
N GLY A 118 19.67 -15.16 39.99
CA GLY A 118 20.68 -14.31 40.66
C GLY A 118 22.14 -14.43 40.19
N SER A 119 22.37 -14.70 38.90
CA SER A 119 23.67 -14.57 38.24
C SER A 119 23.49 -13.59 37.10
N GLY A 120 24.23 -12.48 37.10
CA GLY A 120 24.23 -11.46 36.03
C GLY A 120 24.61 -11.98 34.63
N LYS A 121 24.72 -13.31 34.44
CA LYS A 121 24.82 -13.98 33.14
C LYS A 121 23.45 -14.48 32.71
N VAL A 122 22.76 -13.60 32.01
CA VAL A 122 21.37 -13.77 31.58
C VAL A 122 21.32 -14.68 30.34
N ARG A 123 21.05 -15.97 30.54
CA ARG A 123 20.36 -16.81 29.53
C ARG A 123 18.84 -16.56 29.63
N ALA A 124 18.39 -15.31 29.68
CA ALA A 124 16.95 -15.01 29.66
C ALA A 124 16.35 -15.43 28.33
N ALA A 125 15.05 -15.76 28.35
CA ALA A 125 14.27 -15.86 27.14
C ALA A 125 14.47 -14.61 26.28
N GLN A 126 15.01 -14.80 25.08
CA GLN A 126 15.24 -13.71 24.14
C GLN A 126 13.89 -13.15 23.65
N VAL A 127 13.84 -11.83 23.49
CA VAL A 127 12.68 -11.17 22.88
C VAL A 127 12.53 -11.64 21.44
N ASP A 128 11.46 -12.37 21.14
CA ASP A 128 11.21 -12.88 19.78
C ASP A 128 10.94 -11.71 18.83
N SER A 129 11.74 -11.60 17.76
CA SER A 129 11.54 -10.63 16.68
C SER A 129 10.13 -10.67 16.06
N LYS A 130 9.40 -11.79 16.20
CA LYS A 130 8.06 -11.98 15.66
C LYS A 130 6.98 -11.23 16.43
N THR A 131 7.20 -10.88 17.70
CA THR A 131 6.25 -10.08 18.50
C THR A 131 6.36 -8.59 18.28
N LYS A 132 7.40 -8.13 17.55
CA LYS A 132 7.51 -6.73 17.15
C LYS A 132 6.25 -6.33 16.39
N ALA A 133 5.65 -5.22 16.81
CA ALA A 133 4.47 -4.65 16.18
C ALA A 133 4.76 -4.41 14.69
N LYS A 134 3.93 -4.98 13.81
CA LYS A 134 4.04 -4.79 12.37
C LYS A 134 3.00 -3.81 11.88
N ILE A 135 3.42 -2.96 10.97
CA ILE A 135 2.56 -2.00 10.29
C ILE A 135 1.64 -2.75 9.31
N SER A 136 0.36 -2.35 9.24
CA SER A 136 -0.57 -2.93 8.26
C SER A 136 -0.14 -2.62 6.83
N GLN A 137 -0.48 -3.47 5.86
CA GLN A 137 -0.12 -3.22 4.45
C GLN A 137 -0.64 -1.88 3.94
N LYS A 138 -1.82 -1.45 4.40
CA LYS A 138 -2.39 -0.14 4.06
C LYS A 138 -1.53 0.99 4.61
N LEU A 139 -1.15 0.91 5.89
CA LEU A 139 -0.31 1.92 6.52
C LEU A 139 1.11 1.93 5.94
N GLN A 140 1.68 0.77 5.59
CA GLN A 140 2.95 0.70 4.86
C GLN A 140 2.89 1.45 3.52
N LYS A 141 1.83 1.22 2.73
CA LYS A 141 1.63 1.95 1.46
C LYS A 141 1.43 3.45 1.67
N THR A 142 0.70 3.85 2.71
CA THR A 142 0.49 5.27 3.04
C THR A 142 1.81 5.92 3.46
N LEU A 143 2.60 5.28 4.32
CA LEU A 143 3.91 5.77 4.75
C LEU A 143 4.90 5.85 3.59
N GLN A 144 4.91 4.86 2.69
CA GLN A 144 5.73 4.91 1.47
C GLN A 144 5.32 6.07 0.56
N ARG A 145 4.01 6.28 0.34
CA ARG A 145 3.51 7.43 -0.43
C ARG A 145 3.85 8.77 0.22
N GLN A 146 3.75 8.85 1.55
CA GLN A 146 4.14 10.04 2.30
C GLN A 146 5.65 10.30 2.15
N ASN A 147 6.50 9.28 2.32
CA ASN A 147 7.94 9.41 2.11
C ASN A 147 8.30 9.78 0.67
N ASN A 148 7.52 9.35 -0.33
CA ASN A 148 7.72 9.75 -1.72
C ASN A 148 7.21 11.16 -2.03
N THR A 149 6.16 11.62 -1.36
CA THR A 149 5.59 12.98 -1.53
C THR A 149 6.41 14.03 -0.77
N TYR A 150 6.97 13.64 0.38
CA TYR A 150 7.87 14.44 1.21
C TYR A 150 9.34 14.01 1.03
N GLY A 151 9.65 13.38 -0.12
CA GLY A 151 10.98 12.92 -0.48
C GLY A 151 11.88 14.11 -0.77
N GLY A 152 12.54 14.59 0.29
CA GLY A 152 13.55 15.62 0.24
C GLY A 152 12.96 17.02 0.27
N THR A 153 12.94 17.65 1.45
CA THR A 153 13.23 19.08 1.51
C THR A 153 14.61 19.24 0.89
N THR A 154 14.66 19.59 -0.40
CA THR A 154 15.89 20.08 -0.99
C THR A 154 16.37 21.23 -0.11
N THR A 155 17.64 21.23 0.27
CA THR A 155 18.30 22.38 0.91
C THR A 155 18.28 23.63 0.02
N VAL A 156 17.78 23.49 -1.21
CA VAL A 156 17.44 24.59 -2.10
C VAL A 156 15.92 24.78 -2.09
N HIS A 157 15.53 25.85 -1.42
CA HIS A 157 14.24 26.56 -1.50
C HIS A 157 13.04 26.01 -0.72
N ASN A 158 12.82 26.69 0.41
CA ASN A 158 11.56 26.88 1.11
C ASN A 158 10.50 27.56 0.21
N ARG A 159 10.05 26.91 -0.87
CA ARG A 159 8.93 27.37 -1.71
C ARG A 159 7.97 26.25 -2.04
N LYS A 160 6.73 26.53 -1.69
CA LYS A 160 5.45 25.86 -1.96
C LYS A 160 5.09 25.71 -3.46
N GLN A 161 6.08 25.67 -4.36
CA GLN A 161 5.91 25.71 -5.81
C GLN A 161 6.81 24.65 -6.46
N ILE A 162 6.40 23.39 -6.37
CA ILE A 162 7.02 22.29 -7.13
C ILE A 162 6.34 22.29 -8.50
N SER A 163 7.06 22.73 -9.53
CA SER A 163 6.60 22.70 -10.91
C SER A 163 6.53 21.25 -11.40
N GLY A 164 5.41 20.82 -11.98
CA GLY A 164 5.17 19.44 -12.41
C GLY A 164 6.07 18.93 -13.54
N THR A 165 6.97 19.79 -14.04
CA THR A 165 8.01 19.50 -15.04
C THR A 165 9.42 19.40 -14.44
N ALA A 166 9.59 19.63 -13.14
CA ALA A 166 10.88 19.53 -12.46
C ALA A 166 11.15 18.08 -12.03
N SER A 167 12.24 17.49 -12.51
CA SER A 167 12.71 16.16 -12.11
C SER A 167 13.12 16.14 -10.63
N SER A 168 12.66 15.15 -9.86
CA SER A 168 13.03 14.95 -8.45
C SER A 168 14.46 14.39 -8.34
N VAL A 169 15.43 15.24 -8.03
CA VAL A 169 16.82 14.83 -7.76
C VAL A 169 17.03 14.76 -6.25
N ALA A 170 17.35 13.59 -5.72
CA ALA A 170 17.60 13.38 -4.30
C ALA A 170 19.11 13.38 -4.01
N PHE A 171 19.57 14.29 -3.16
CA PHE A 171 20.96 14.34 -2.71
C PHE A 171 21.15 13.37 -1.54
N THR A 172 21.84 12.24 -1.76
CA THR A 172 22.32 11.38 -0.67
C THR A 172 23.79 11.70 -0.39
N PRO A 173 24.20 11.81 0.89
CA PRO A 173 25.52 12.37 1.24
C PRO A 173 26.72 11.46 0.94
N LEU A 174 26.52 10.27 0.36
CA LEU A 174 27.58 9.26 0.23
C LEU A 174 27.76 8.68 -1.19
N GLN A 175 26.86 8.95 -2.15
CA GLN A 175 26.90 8.25 -3.45
C GLN A 175 26.62 9.11 -4.70
N GLY A 176 26.70 10.44 -4.58
CA GLY A 176 26.56 11.35 -5.75
C GLY A 176 25.12 11.49 -6.24
N LEU A 177 24.95 12.29 -7.32
CA LEU A 177 23.66 12.60 -7.93
C LEU A 177 23.06 11.38 -8.63
N GLU A 178 22.30 10.58 -7.89
CA GLU A 178 21.56 9.45 -8.45
C GLU A 178 20.09 9.81 -8.67
N ILE A 179 19.62 9.73 -9.92
CA ILE A 179 18.20 9.86 -10.26
C ILE A 179 17.52 8.53 -9.93
N VAL A 180 17.15 8.34 -8.67
CA VAL A 180 16.34 7.18 -8.28
C VAL A 180 14.91 7.44 -8.72
N ASN A 181 14.44 6.72 -9.74
CA ASN A 181 13.04 6.74 -10.16
C ASN A 181 12.24 5.73 -9.31
N PRO A 182 11.47 6.18 -8.29
CA PRO A 182 10.80 5.28 -7.35
C PRO A 182 9.68 4.44 -7.99
N ASN A 183 9.26 4.78 -9.21
CA ASN A 183 8.27 4.03 -10.00
C ASN A 183 8.90 2.96 -10.91
N ALA A 184 10.23 2.91 -11.05
CA ALA A 184 10.90 1.88 -11.86
C ALA A 184 10.64 0.47 -11.32
N ALA A 185 10.63 0.33 -9.99
CA ALA A 185 10.37 -0.95 -9.32
C ALA A 185 8.96 -1.53 -9.58
N GLU A 186 7.97 -0.70 -9.96
CA GLU A 186 6.65 -1.19 -10.39
C GLU A 186 6.65 -1.61 -11.88
N LYS A 187 7.52 -1.03 -12.72
CA LYS A 187 7.60 -1.31 -14.17
C LYS A 187 8.49 -2.50 -14.53
N ASP A 188 9.43 -2.89 -13.68
CA ASP A 188 10.34 -4.02 -13.95
C ASP A 188 9.61 -5.36 -14.06
N LYS A 189 8.42 -5.50 -13.48
CA LYS A 189 7.60 -6.73 -13.61
C LYS A 189 6.87 -6.85 -14.95
N THR A 190 6.68 -5.74 -15.66
CA THR A 190 6.08 -5.72 -17.00
C THR A 190 7.12 -5.73 -18.12
N GLY A 191 8.41 -5.51 -17.79
CA GLY A 191 9.48 -5.26 -18.75
C GLY A 191 10.05 -6.49 -19.44
N ILE A 192 9.75 -7.71 -19.00
CA ILE A 192 10.24 -8.93 -19.67
C ILE A 192 9.32 -9.32 -20.85
N GLU A 193 8.01 -9.08 -20.74
CA GLU A 193 7.02 -9.40 -21.80
C GLU A 193 6.87 -8.30 -22.86
N SER A 194 7.31 -7.07 -22.58
CA SER A 194 7.16 -5.91 -23.48
C SER A 194 8.38 -5.61 -24.34
N GLN A 195 9.42 -6.44 -24.31
CA GLN A 195 10.61 -6.29 -25.16
C GLN A 195 10.31 -6.81 -26.58
N LYS A 196 9.46 -6.06 -27.32
CA LYS A 196 9.17 -6.30 -28.74
C LYS A 196 9.93 -5.30 -29.59
N TYR A 197 10.31 -5.75 -30.81
CA TYR A 197 10.80 -5.13 -32.07
C TYR A 197 11.39 -3.69 -32.09
N PHE A 198 11.03 -2.80 -31.17
CA PHE A 198 11.51 -1.42 -31.03
C PHE A 198 12.11 -1.15 -29.63
N SER A 199 12.91 -2.07 -29.08
CA SER A 199 13.65 -1.78 -27.84
C SER A 199 14.95 -1.03 -28.14
N ASN A 200 15.22 0.04 -27.36
CA ASN A 200 16.43 0.87 -27.52
C ASN A 200 17.76 0.11 -27.33
N THR A 201 17.73 -1.13 -26.86
CA THR A 201 18.90 -1.98 -26.63
C THR A 201 19.23 -2.91 -27.80
N PHE A 202 18.31 -3.15 -28.74
CA PHE A 202 18.54 -3.99 -29.92
C PHE A 202 18.49 -3.14 -31.20
N GLY A 203 19.65 -2.85 -31.79
CA GLY A 203 19.75 -2.16 -33.08
C GLY A 203 19.36 -3.05 -34.26
N PHE A 204 18.91 -2.43 -35.37
CA PHE A 204 18.57 -3.13 -36.61
C PHE A 204 19.83 -3.70 -37.29
N THR A 205 19.83 -4.99 -37.60
CA THR A 205 20.83 -5.62 -38.46
C THR A 205 20.36 -5.57 -39.92
N LYS A 206 21.21 -5.05 -40.81
CA LYS A 206 20.96 -5.01 -42.25
C LYS A 206 21.12 -6.43 -42.81
N ILE A 207 20.01 -7.09 -43.13
CA ILE A 207 20.03 -8.40 -43.79
C ILE A 207 20.29 -8.14 -45.29
N SER A 208 21.36 -8.71 -45.84
CA SER A 208 21.62 -8.66 -47.28
C SER A 208 20.62 -9.53 -48.04
N PRO A 209 20.11 -9.09 -49.21
CA PRO A 209 19.14 -9.86 -49.96
C PRO A 209 19.78 -11.17 -50.47
N SER A 210 19.16 -12.30 -50.16
CA SER A 210 19.54 -13.59 -50.74
C SER A 210 19.18 -13.60 -52.22
N VAL A 211 20.17 -13.82 -53.09
CA VAL A 211 19.99 -13.97 -54.53
C VAL A 211 19.18 -15.24 -54.79
N ILE A 212 17.93 -15.09 -55.24
CA ILE A 212 17.11 -16.22 -55.69
C ILE A 212 17.47 -16.48 -57.16
N PRO A 213 17.90 -17.71 -57.54
CA PRO A 213 18.17 -18.03 -58.93
C PRO A 213 16.85 -18.05 -59.72
N LYS A 214 16.83 -17.31 -60.85
CA LYS A 214 15.71 -17.33 -61.79
C LYS A 214 15.69 -18.67 -62.51
N THR A 215 14.62 -19.43 -62.36
CA THR A 215 14.33 -20.59 -63.21
C THR A 215 13.72 -20.10 -64.52
N THR A 216 14.40 -20.40 -65.63
CA THR A 216 13.89 -20.36 -67.00
C THR A 216 12.69 -21.26 -67.20
#